data_AF-A0AAW6Y3C7-F1
#
_entry.id   AF-A0AAW6Y3C7-F1
#
_cell.length_a   1.000
_cell.length_b   1.000
_cell.length_c   1.000
_cell.angle_alpha   90.00
_cell.angle_beta   90.00
_cell.angle_gamma   90.00
#
_symmetry.space_group_name_H-M   'P 1'
#
loop_
_entity.id
_entity.type
_entity.pdbx_description
1 polymer ?
#
loop_
_entity_poly.entity_id
_entity_poly.type
_entity_poly.pdbx_seq_one_letter_code
_entity_poly.pdbx_strand_id
1 'polypeptide(L)'
;AYAFGTPPSDAEAIKVRHGCALGSIVGKDESVEVPSVGGRPPRSLQRQTLAEVIEPRYTELLNLVNEEILQLQEKLRQQGVKHHLAAGIVLTGGAA
;
A
#
# COMPACT_ATOMS: atom_id res chain seq x y z
N ALA A 1 -6.74 3.02 -10.82
CA ALA A 1 -7.52 3.19 -12.06
C ALA A 1 -6.76 2.68 -13.29
N TYR A 2 -5.56 3.22 -13.59
CA TYR A 2 -4.84 2.90 -14.83
C TYR A 2 -4.39 1.42 -14.94
N ALA A 3 -3.84 0.84 -13.87
CA ALA A 3 -3.28 -0.51 -13.87
C ALA A 3 -4.26 -1.60 -14.38
N PHE A 4 -5.56 -1.43 -14.12
CA PHE A 4 -6.57 -2.42 -14.50
C PHE A 4 -7.62 -1.91 -15.47
N GLY A 5 -7.49 -0.68 -15.98
CA GLY A 5 -8.48 -0.08 -16.86
C GLY A 5 -9.88 -0.02 -16.24
N THR A 6 -9.96 0.33 -14.95
CA THR A 6 -11.20 0.44 -14.16
C THR A 6 -11.40 1.90 -13.70
N PRO A 7 -12.65 2.38 -13.57
CA PRO A 7 -12.93 3.73 -13.06
C PRO A 7 -12.30 3.98 -11.67
N PRO A 8 -11.97 5.25 -11.32
CA PRO A 8 -11.35 5.57 -10.03
C PRO A 8 -12.17 5.16 -8.81
N SER A 9 -13.50 5.34 -8.83
CA SER A 9 -14.39 4.93 -7.74
C SER A 9 -14.37 3.42 -7.50
N ASP A 10 -14.35 2.65 -8.59
CA ASP A 10 -14.30 1.18 -8.52
C ASP A 10 -12.91 0.70 -8.08
N ALA A 11 -11.85 1.35 -8.56
CA ALA A 11 -10.49 1.07 -8.10
C ALA A 11 -10.35 1.27 -6.59
N GLU A 12 -10.94 2.35 -6.05
CA GLU A 12 -10.94 2.62 -4.62
C GLU A 12 -11.72 1.56 -3.85
N ALA A 13 -12.93 1.21 -4.33
CA ALA A 13 -13.73 0.16 -3.71
C ALA A 13 -13.00 -1.20 -3.66
N ILE A 14 -12.31 -1.56 -4.75
CA ILE A 14 -11.51 -2.79 -4.82
C ILE A 14 -10.31 -2.74 -3.88
N LYS A 15 -9.60 -1.60 -3.83
CA LYS A 15 -8.47 -1.40 -2.91
C LYS A 15 -8.92 -1.57 -1.46
N VAL A 16 -10.04 -0.96 -1.07
CA VAL A 16 -10.59 -1.05 0.29
C VAL A 16 -11.02 -2.48 0.65
N ARG A 17 -11.66 -3.20 -0.28
CA ARG A 17 -12.20 -4.54 0.00
C ARG A 17 -11.18 -5.67 -0.09
N HIS A 18 -10.23 -5.57 -1.02
CA HIS A 18 -9.37 -6.69 -1.41
C HIS A 18 -7.87 -6.34 -1.40
N GLY A 19 -7.51 -5.10 -1.11
CA GLY A 19 -6.13 -4.65 -1.11
C GLY A 19 -5.24 -5.43 -0.14
N CYS A 20 -3.97 -5.56 -0.48
CA CYS A 20 -2.95 -6.13 0.37
C CYS A 20 -1.62 -5.42 0.09
N ALA A 21 -0.97 -4.92 1.15
CA ALA A 21 0.34 -4.28 1.05
C ALA A 21 1.51 -5.26 1.24
N LEU A 22 1.22 -6.55 1.44
CA LEU A 22 2.20 -7.63 1.53
C LEU A 22 1.72 -8.81 0.69
N GLY A 23 2.09 -8.84 -0.59
CA GLY A 23 1.63 -9.83 -1.56
C GLY A 23 2.02 -11.26 -1.20
N SER A 24 3.06 -11.47 -0.40
CA SER A 24 3.51 -12.83 0.00
C SER A 24 2.52 -13.58 0.89
N ILE A 25 1.56 -12.90 1.52
CA ILE A 25 0.51 -13.52 2.34
C ILE A 25 -0.81 -13.72 1.60
N VAL A 26 -0.89 -13.33 0.32
CA VAL A 26 -2.09 -13.49 -0.50
C VAL A 26 -2.17 -14.94 -1.01
N GLY A 27 -3.35 -15.57 -0.89
CA GLY A 27 -3.57 -16.91 -1.40
C GLY A 27 -3.52 -16.98 -2.92
N LYS A 28 -2.88 -18.03 -3.46
CA LYS A 28 -2.69 -18.22 -4.92
C LYS A 28 -3.99 -18.44 -5.69
N ASP A 29 -5.02 -18.95 -5.00
CA ASP A 29 -6.33 -19.26 -5.61
C ASP A 29 -7.36 -18.15 -5.39
N GLU A 30 -6.98 -17.02 -4.78
CA GLU A 30 -7.87 -15.90 -4.55
C GLU A 30 -8.06 -15.06 -5.83
N SER A 31 -9.31 -14.75 -6.16
CA SER A 31 -9.67 -13.92 -7.31
C SER A 31 -10.59 -12.76 -6.92
N VAL A 32 -10.56 -11.70 -7.73
CA VAL A 32 -11.34 -10.48 -7.55
C VAL A 32 -11.97 -10.07 -8.88
N GLU A 33 -13.25 -9.74 -8.84
CA GLU A 33 -13.97 -9.14 -9.96
C GLU A 33 -13.62 -7.65 -10.08
N VAL A 34 -13.16 -7.24 -11.26
CA VAL A 34 -12.78 -5.86 -11.55
C VAL A 34 -13.68 -5.29 -12.65
N PRO A 35 -14.47 -4.24 -12.38
CA PRO A 35 -15.23 -3.52 -13.39
C PRO A 35 -14.33 -2.98 -14.51
N SER A 36 -14.86 -2.96 -15.73
CA SER A 36 -14.14 -2.47 -16.90
C SER A 36 -14.68 -1.11 -17.34
N VAL A 37 -13.88 -0.32 -18.05
CA VAL A 37 -14.34 0.94 -18.66
C VAL A 37 -15.08 0.71 -19.98
N GLY A 38 -16.03 1.59 -20.28
CA GLY A 38 -16.71 1.66 -21.59
C GLY A 38 -17.80 0.61 -21.81
N GLY A 39 -18.49 0.17 -20.75
CA GLY A 39 -19.60 -0.78 -20.84
C GLY A 39 -19.18 -2.24 -21.10
N ARG A 40 -17.88 -2.53 -21.07
CA ARG A 40 -17.36 -3.89 -21.12
C ARG A 40 -17.71 -4.64 -19.84
N PRO A 41 -17.97 -5.96 -19.91
CA PRO A 41 -18.26 -6.75 -18.72
C PRO A 41 -17.07 -6.72 -17.72
N PRO A 42 -17.34 -6.91 -16.42
CA PRO A 42 -16.29 -7.12 -15.42
C PRO A 42 -15.39 -8.29 -15.78
N ARG A 43 -14.16 -8.25 -15.28
CA ARG A 43 -13.15 -9.30 -15.49
C ARG A 43 -12.67 -9.86 -14.16
N SER A 44 -12.50 -11.17 -14.09
CA SER A 44 -11.87 -11.82 -12.94
C SER A 44 -10.35 -11.77 -13.07
N LEU A 45 -9.66 -11.39 -11.99
CA LEU A 45 -8.21 -11.35 -11.88
C LEU A 45 -7.77 -12.03 -10.59
N GLN A 46 -6.54 -12.55 -10.55
CA GLN A 46 -5.96 -13.02 -9.30
C GLN A 46 -5.77 -11.85 -8.34
N ARG A 47 -6.10 -12.05 -7.06
CA ARG A 47 -5.87 -11.05 -6.01
C ARG A 47 -4.38 -10.72 -5.88
N GLN A 48 -3.50 -11.66 -6.21
CA GLN A 48 -2.05 -11.43 -6.28
C GLN A 48 -1.70 -10.26 -7.20
N THR A 49 -2.33 -10.16 -8.37
CA THR A 49 -2.08 -9.08 -9.32
C THR A 49 -2.48 -7.71 -8.76
N LEU A 50 -3.51 -7.66 -7.90
CA LEU A 50 -3.87 -6.43 -7.17
C LEU A 50 -2.78 -6.06 -6.15
N ALA A 51 -2.24 -7.03 -5.41
CA ALA A 51 -1.16 -6.81 -4.46
C ALA A 51 0.13 -6.32 -5.15
N GLU A 52 0.45 -6.84 -6.34
CA GLU A 52 1.60 -6.39 -7.16
C GLU A 52 1.54 -4.91 -7.54
N VAL A 53 0.35 -4.30 -7.51
CA VAL A 53 0.18 -2.85 -7.72
C VAL A 53 0.23 -2.07 -6.41
N ILE A 54 -0.31 -2.62 -5.32
CA ILE A 54 -0.45 -1.94 -4.03
C ILE A 54 0.87 -1.97 -3.24
N GLU A 55 1.49 -3.15 -3.10
CA GLU A 55 2.68 -3.36 -2.28
C GLU A 55 3.84 -2.42 -2.67
N PRO A 56 4.25 -2.28 -3.94
CA PRO A 56 5.34 -1.37 -4.30
C PRO A 56 5.06 0.06 -3.86
N ARG A 57 3.78 0.47 -3.86
CA ARG A 57 3.44 1.82 -3.45
C ARG A 57 3.60 2.06 -1.96
N TYR A 58 3.19 1.10 -1.12
CA TYR A 58 3.39 1.18 0.32
C TYR A 58 4.87 1.04 0.67
N THR A 59 5.61 0.16 0.00
CA THR A 59 7.07 0.04 0.17
C THR A 59 7.77 1.35 -0.10
N GLU A 60 7.46 2.03 -1.21
CA GLU A 60 8.06 3.32 -1.52
C GLU A 60 7.66 4.40 -0.50
N LEU A 61 6.38 4.46 -0.06
CA LEU A 61 5.96 5.42 0.97
C LEU A 61 6.67 5.18 2.31
N LEU A 62 6.76 3.94 2.74
CA LEU A 62 7.41 3.57 4.01
C LEU A 62 8.92 3.77 3.96
N ASN A 63 9.55 3.63 2.78
CA ASN A 63 10.96 3.99 2.60
C ASN A 63 11.19 5.49 2.80
N LEU A 64 10.33 6.36 2.24
CA LEU A 64 10.42 7.81 2.47
C LEU A 64 10.23 8.17 3.95
N VAL A 65 9.28 7.51 4.63
CA VAL A 65 9.09 7.69 6.08
C VAL A 65 10.33 7.24 6.87
N ASN A 66 10.93 6.12 6.49
CA ASN A 66 12.14 5.61 7.13
C ASN A 66 13.34 6.57 6.93
N GLU A 67 13.50 7.14 5.73
CA GLU A 67 14.51 8.15 5.45
C GLU A 67 14.35 9.38 6.36
N GLU A 68 13.13 9.89 6.50
CA GLU A 68 12.84 11.03 7.40
C GLU A 68 13.12 10.68 8.87
N ILE A 69 12.77 9.48 9.31
CA ILE A 69 13.09 8.99 10.66
C ILE A 69 14.61 9.00 10.88
N LEU A 70 15.39 8.45 9.95
CA LEU A 70 16.85 8.41 10.05
C LEU A 70 17.45 9.82 10.09
N GLN A 71 16.95 10.74 9.27
CA GLN A 71 17.39 12.15 9.28
C GLN A 71 17.08 12.82 10.63
N LEU A 72 15.89 12.61 11.18
CA LEU A 72 15.50 13.14 12.48
C LEU A 72 16.38 12.57 13.60
N GLN A 73 16.65 11.27 13.58
CA GLN A 73 17.53 10.61 14.56
C GLN A 73 18.93 11.21 14.54
N GLU A 74 19.50 11.43 13.35
CA GLU A 74 20.82 12.04 13.20
C GLU A 74 20.85 13.49 13.73
N LYS A 75 19.82 14.28 13.43
CA LYS A 75 19.69 15.66 13.93
C LYS A 75 19.60 15.71 15.45
N LEU A 76 18.79 14.84 16.06
CA LEU A 76 18.66 14.76 17.53
C LEU A 76 19.95 14.28 18.19
N ARG A 77 20.67 13.34 17.55
CA ARG A 77 21.98 12.86 18.00
C ARG A 77 23.00 14.01 18.07
N GLN A 78 23.07 14.84 17.04
CA GLN A 78 23.96 16.02 17.01
C GLN A 78 23.63 17.06 18.09
N GLN A 79 22.37 17.12 18.53
CA GLN A 79 21.92 18.01 19.60
C GLN A 79 22.12 17.42 21.02
N GLY A 80 22.66 16.19 21.12
CA GLY A 80 22.80 15.49 22.40
C GLY A 80 21.47 15.03 23.00
N VAL A 81 20.40 14.96 22.20
CA VAL A 81 19.07 14.52 22.62
C VAL A 81 18.93 13.01 22.40
N LYS A 82 18.15 12.33 23.26
CA LYS A 82 17.81 10.92 23.09
C LYS A 82 17.06 10.73 21.76
N HIS A 83 17.63 9.94 20.85
CA HIS A 83 17.19 9.81 19.46
C HIS A 83 16.63 8.43 19.10
N HIS A 84 16.81 7.42 19.95
CA HIS A 84 16.26 6.08 19.69
C HIS A 84 14.74 6.02 19.91
N LEU A 85 14.01 5.49 18.92
CA LEU A 85 12.55 5.31 18.93
C LEU A 85 12.17 3.91 19.44
N ALA A 86 12.36 3.65 20.73
CA ALA A 86 12.19 2.32 21.32
C ALA A 86 10.73 1.82 21.38
N ALA A 87 9.74 2.70 21.23
CA ALA A 87 8.32 2.37 21.34
C ALA A 87 7.71 1.80 20.04
N GLY A 88 8.48 1.74 18.94
CA GLY A 88 7.99 1.31 17.64
C GLY A 88 7.26 2.40 16.86
N ILE A 89 6.46 1.99 15.87
CA ILE A 89 5.74 2.85 14.93
C ILE A 89 4.24 2.64 15.11
N VAL A 90 3.47 3.73 15.17
CA VAL A 90 2.00 3.71 15.11
C VAL A 90 1.57 4.20 13.73
N LEU A 91 0.95 3.32 12.95
CA LEU A 91 0.29 3.71 11.71
C LEU A 91 -1.15 4.11 12.03
N THR A 92 -1.65 5.15 11.36
CA THR A 92 -3.00 5.68 11.57
C THR A 92 -3.56 6.23 10.26
N GLY A 93 -4.83 6.66 10.28
CA GLY A 93 -5.59 7.08 9.11
C GLY A 93 -6.24 5.92 8.36
N GLY A 94 -6.97 6.22 7.29
CA GLY A 94 -7.80 5.21 6.58
C GLY A 94 -7.03 4.17 5.77
N ALA A 95 -5.72 4.31 5.65
CA ALA A 95 -4.83 3.38 4.94
C ALA A 95 -4.05 2.45 5.88
N ALA A 96 -4.19 2.63 7.20
CA ALA A 96 -3.54 1.84 8.24
C ALA A 96 -4.39 0.65 8.71
#